data_AF-A0A9W3D1M3-F1
#
_entry.id   AF-A0A9W3D1M3-F1
#
_cell.length_a   1.000
_cell.length_b   1.000
_cell.length_c   1.000
_cell.angle_alpha   90.00
_cell.angle_beta   90.00
_cell.angle_gamma   90.00
#
_symmetry.space_group_name_H-M   'P 1'
#
loop_
_entity.id
_entity.type
_entity.pdbx_description
1 polymer ?
#
loop_
_entity_poly.entity_id
_entity_poly.type
_entity_poly.pdbx_seq_one_letter_code
_entity_poly.pdbx_strand_id
1 'polypeptide(L)'
;MEPNLSRAFMVSSRTTAELEHELEGIVDVFHRYSITASNLIGPEGIEELCSDLDVSHTDIRILMLAWKMKAEKQGYFTQEEWTRGLVALRADTLDNLKKALPELEKEVRSPSNFADFYAYAFTYSLTEEKQGIVDIETICQLLDMVMRSTFRPQVDYFVEFLKIQDDYKVINMDQWMSFYRFCNELSFPEMTEYNPELAWPLLLNNFVEWIREKKA
;
A
#
# COMPACT_ATOMS: atom_id res chain seq x y z
N MET A 1 -40.86 38.14 6.07
CA MET A 1 -40.71 36.80 6.67
C MET A 1 -39.52 36.17 5.96
N GLU A 2 -38.32 36.42 6.49
CA GLU A 2 -37.06 35.93 5.93
C GLU A 2 -36.71 34.58 6.59
N PRO A 3 -36.18 33.60 5.85
CA PRO A 3 -35.67 32.38 6.44
C PRO A 3 -34.19 32.55 6.88
N ASN A 4 -33.96 32.17 8.13
CA ASN A 4 -32.72 32.09 8.89
C ASN A 4 -31.53 31.46 8.13
N LEU A 5 -30.55 32.29 7.72
CA LEU A 5 -29.20 31.86 7.29
C LEU A 5 -28.26 31.79 8.50
N SER A 6 -28.35 30.77 9.35
CA SER A 6 -27.38 30.64 10.47
C SER A 6 -27.13 29.21 10.95
N ARG A 7 -27.27 28.16 10.11
CA ARG A 7 -27.03 26.79 10.62
C ARG A 7 -26.33 25.79 9.70
N ALA A 8 -25.52 26.24 8.75
CA ALA A 8 -24.61 25.34 8.03
C ALA A 8 -23.27 26.05 7.84
N PHE A 9 -22.16 25.34 8.08
CA PHE A 9 -20.76 25.79 8.17
C PHE A 9 -20.22 26.09 9.58
N MET A 10 -20.20 25.06 10.44
CA MET A 10 -19.10 24.89 11.40
C MET A 10 -18.01 24.05 10.73
N VAL A 11 -17.19 24.68 9.87
CA VAL A 11 -15.84 24.18 9.61
C VAL A 11 -15.02 24.62 10.81
N SER A 12 -14.50 23.67 11.59
CA SER A 12 -13.57 23.98 12.68
C SER A 12 -12.33 24.67 12.08
N SER A 13 -12.22 25.98 12.31
CA SER A 13 -11.05 26.79 11.98
C SER A 13 -10.03 26.60 13.10
N ARG A 14 -9.00 25.76 12.89
CA ARG A 14 -7.89 25.61 13.85
C ARG A 14 -7.13 26.92 13.99
N THR A 15 -6.69 27.23 15.19
CA THR A 15 -5.84 28.40 15.45
C THR A 15 -4.40 28.13 15.01
N THR A 16 -3.64 29.19 14.72
CA THR A 16 -2.21 29.07 14.38
C THR A 16 -1.40 28.36 15.47
N ALA A 17 -1.70 28.66 16.75
CA ALA A 17 -1.03 28.03 17.88
C ALA A 17 -1.32 26.52 18.00
N GLU A 18 -2.54 26.09 17.67
CA GLU A 18 -2.88 24.65 17.65
C GLU A 18 -2.13 23.91 16.54
N LEU A 19 -1.97 24.54 15.37
CA LEU A 19 -1.21 23.96 14.26
C LEU A 19 0.29 23.88 14.56
N GLU A 20 0.86 24.89 15.23
CA GLU A 20 2.25 24.89 15.66
C GLU A 20 2.52 23.76 16.68
N HIS A 21 1.67 23.61 17.69
CA HIS A 21 1.79 22.54 18.68
C HIS A 21 1.61 21.14 18.07
N GLU A 22 0.66 20.96 17.14
CA GLU A 22 0.48 19.69 16.41
C GLU A 22 1.73 19.33 15.60
N LEU A 23 2.33 20.33 14.93
CA LEU A 23 3.55 20.14 14.15
C LEU A 23 4.76 19.81 15.04
N GLU A 24 4.89 20.47 16.20
CA GLU A 24 5.91 20.16 17.21
C GLU A 24 5.80 18.70 17.67
N GLY A 25 4.58 18.23 18.00
CA GLY A 25 4.36 16.84 18.38
C GLY A 25 4.77 15.83 17.29
N ILE A 26 4.42 16.11 16.03
CA ILE A 26 4.81 15.26 14.89
C ILE A 26 6.33 15.16 14.75
N VAL A 27 7.03 16.29 14.91
CA VAL A 27 8.49 16.37 14.83
C VAL A 27 9.15 15.67 16.03
N ASP A 28 8.59 15.77 17.23
CA ASP A 28 9.08 15.07 18.41
C ASP A 28 9.01 13.54 18.22
N VAL A 29 7.90 13.03 17.68
CA VAL A 29 7.78 11.60 17.36
C VAL A 29 8.80 11.20 16.29
N PHE A 30 9.05 12.03 15.28
CA PHE A 30 10.08 11.77 14.28
C PHE A 30 11.48 11.66 14.90
N HIS A 31 11.82 12.55 15.83
CA HIS A 31 13.12 12.57 16.50
C HIS A 31 13.35 11.37 17.42
N ARG A 32 12.29 10.70 17.88
CA ARG A 32 12.41 9.46 18.63
C ARG A 32 13.03 8.32 17.81
N TYR A 33 12.71 8.24 16.52
CA TYR A 33 13.11 7.12 15.64
C TYR A 33 14.16 7.49 14.60
N SER A 34 14.47 8.78 14.42
CA SER A 34 15.43 9.23 13.43
C SER A 34 16.87 9.17 13.92
N ILE A 35 17.79 8.92 12.99
CA ILE A 35 19.22 8.95 13.27
C ILE A 35 19.68 10.40 13.23
N THR A 36 20.22 10.91 14.36
CA THR A 36 20.58 12.33 14.53
C THR A 36 21.50 12.87 13.44
N ALA A 37 22.39 12.04 12.89
CA ALA A 37 23.35 12.44 11.87
C ALA A 37 22.73 12.62 10.47
N SER A 38 21.66 11.89 10.16
CA SER A 38 21.08 11.82 8.80
C SER A 38 19.67 12.37 8.69
N ASN A 39 19.05 12.75 9.82
CA ASN A 39 17.69 13.30 9.89
C ASN A 39 16.66 12.47 9.10
N LEU A 40 16.78 11.15 9.20
CA LEU A 40 15.92 10.17 8.56
C LEU A 40 15.66 9.02 9.53
N ILE A 41 14.47 8.42 9.44
CA ILE A 41 14.17 7.16 10.10
C ILE A 41 14.66 6.07 9.17
N GLY A 42 15.65 5.29 9.62
CA GLY A 42 16.17 4.13 8.90
C GLY A 42 15.50 2.82 9.32
N PRO A 43 15.99 1.67 8.83
CA PRO A 43 15.43 0.35 9.16
C PRO A 43 15.28 0.10 10.66
N GLU A 44 16.29 0.44 11.46
CA GLU A 44 16.27 0.25 12.91
C GLU A 44 15.21 1.11 13.60
N GLY A 45 15.03 2.35 13.13
CA GLY A 45 13.99 3.24 13.62
C GLY A 45 12.59 2.80 13.23
N ILE A 46 12.42 2.20 12.04
CA ILE A 46 11.16 1.59 11.61
C ILE A 46 10.83 0.37 12.47
N GLU A 47 11.82 -0.47 12.79
CA GLU A 47 11.61 -1.62 13.69
C GLU A 47 11.15 -1.17 15.08
N GLU A 48 11.79 -0.14 15.67
CA GLU A 48 11.37 0.42 16.95
C GLU A 48 9.96 1.03 16.88
N LEU A 49 9.66 1.79 15.82
CA LEU A 49 8.33 2.31 15.57
C LEU A 49 7.27 1.20 15.48
N CYS A 50 7.57 0.11 14.76
CA CYS A 50 6.65 -1.02 14.64
C CYS A 50 6.39 -1.69 15.99
N SER A 51 7.45 -1.87 16.80
CA SER A 51 7.34 -2.39 18.16
C SER A 51 6.42 -1.52 19.03
N ASP A 52 6.61 -0.21 19.00
CA ASP A 52 5.79 0.76 19.74
C ASP A 52 4.32 0.81 19.28
N LEU A 53 4.08 0.58 17.99
CA LEU A 53 2.74 0.48 17.40
C LEU A 53 2.05 -0.86 17.64
N ASP A 54 2.72 -1.84 18.27
CA ASP A 54 2.27 -3.25 18.39
C ASP A 54 1.95 -3.90 17.03
N VAL A 55 2.81 -3.68 16.04
CA VAL A 55 2.68 -4.27 14.69
C VAL A 55 3.99 -4.93 14.24
N SER A 56 3.90 -5.92 13.35
CA SER A 56 5.11 -6.47 12.71
C SER A 56 5.70 -5.45 11.73
N HIS A 57 7.03 -5.44 11.56
CA HIS A 57 7.67 -4.66 10.49
C HIS A 57 7.29 -5.13 9.08
N THR A 58 6.74 -6.35 8.97
CA THR A 58 6.17 -6.91 7.72
C THR A 58 4.66 -6.69 7.60
N ASP A 59 4.04 -5.93 8.51
CA ASP A 59 2.60 -5.70 8.49
C ASP A 59 2.21 -4.75 7.35
N ILE A 60 1.15 -5.09 6.61
CA ILE A 60 0.63 -4.27 5.50
C ILE A 60 0.33 -2.83 5.95
N ARG A 61 -0.01 -2.61 7.22
CA ARG A 61 -0.29 -1.26 7.76
C ARG A 61 0.92 -0.35 7.71
N ILE A 62 2.14 -0.89 7.77
CA ILE A 62 3.38 -0.10 7.60
C ILE A 62 3.53 0.32 6.13
N LEU A 63 3.21 -0.56 5.18
CA LEU A 63 3.17 -0.20 3.76
C LEU A 63 2.07 0.83 3.45
N MET A 64 0.90 0.72 4.09
CA MET A 64 -0.18 1.71 3.99
C MET A 64 0.25 3.08 4.56
N LEU A 65 1.00 3.08 5.66
CA LEU A 65 1.56 4.29 6.23
C LEU A 65 2.57 4.92 5.26
N ALA A 66 3.47 4.12 4.67
CA ALA A 66 4.40 4.58 3.64
C ALA A 66 3.67 5.20 2.43
N TRP A 67 2.59 4.58 1.96
CA TRP A 67 1.72 5.12 0.93
C TRP A 67 1.13 6.47 1.32
N LYS A 68 0.61 6.61 2.55
CA LYS A 68 0.05 7.87 3.05
C LYS A 68 1.09 8.99 3.12
N MET A 69 2.31 8.66 3.51
CA MET A 69 3.46 9.57 3.56
C MET A 69 3.99 9.92 2.16
N LYS A 70 3.62 9.13 1.15
CA LYS A 70 4.24 9.10 -0.18
C LYS A 70 5.76 8.87 -0.08
N ALA A 71 6.14 7.87 0.71
CA ALA A 71 7.55 7.55 0.92
C ALA A 71 8.16 7.03 -0.39
N GLU A 72 9.31 7.58 -0.77
CA GLU A 72 9.99 7.25 -2.03
C GLU A 72 10.86 6.02 -1.92
N LYS A 73 11.45 5.76 -0.74
CA LYS A 73 12.44 4.70 -0.56
C LYS A 73 12.01 3.69 0.51
N GLN A 74 12.04 2.41 0.16
CA GLN A 74 11.73 1.34 1.12
C GLN A 74 12.70 1.31 2.29
N GLY A 75 12.16 1.23 3.50
CA GLY A 75 12.94 1.15 4.73
C GLY A 75 13.50 2.49 5.22
N TYR A 76 13.10 3.61 4.61
CA TYR A 76 13.52 4.94 5.01
C TYR A 76 12.34 5.93 4.98
N PHE A 77 12.25 6.79 5.99
CA PHE A 77 11.34 7.94 5.99
C PHE A 77 12.11 9.23 6.27
N THR A 78 11.96 10.20 5.38
CA THR A 78 12.41 11.57 5.60
C THR A 78 11.44 12.31 6.52
N GLN A 79 11.92 13.40 7.13
CA GLN A 79 11.07 14.24 7.98
C GLN A 79 9.90 14.85 7.19
N GLU A 80 10.09 15.16 5.90
CA GLU A 80 9.04 15.72 5.05
C GLU A 80 7.92 14.70 4.78
N GLU A 81 8.29 13.47 4.39
CA GLU A 81 7.34 12.37 4.17
C GLU A 81 6.57 12.05 5.45
N TRP A 82 7.28 11.94 6.57
CA TRP A 82 6.71 11.73 7.89
C TRP A 82 5.68 12.80 8.26
N THR A 83 6.08 14.06 8.17
CA THR A 83 5.22 15.20 8.51
C THR A 83 3.98 15.22 7.62
N ARG A 84 4.15 15.02 6.30
CA ARG A 84 3.06 14.95 5.34
C ARG A 84 2.03 13.88 5.71
N GLY A 85 2.48 12.67 6.03
CA GLY A 85 1.57 11.58 6.40
C GLY A 85 0.86 11.82 7.73
N LEU A 86 1.58 12.23 8.77
CA LEU A 86 1.01 12.39 10.11
C LEU A 86 0.07 13.59 10.20
N VAL A 87 0.33 14.69 9.49
CA VAL A 87 -0.63 15.80 9.33
C VAL A 87 -1.90 15.31 8.63
N ALA A 88 -1.76 14.50 7.56
CA ALA A 88 -2.91 13.96 6.85
C ALA A 88 -3.73 12.97 7.70
N LEU A 89 -3.09 12.26 8.62
CA LEU A 89 -3.72 11.36 9.58
C LEU A 89 -4.22 12.07 10.86
N ARG A 90 -3.83 13.34 11.07
CA ARG A 90 -4.04 14.09 12.33
C ARG A 90 -3.48 13.33 13.54
N ALA A 91 -2.27 12.81 13.37
CA ALA A 91 -1.58 11.98 14.35
C ALA A 91 -0.30 12.69 14.82
N ASP A 92 -0.40 13.51 15.86
CA ASP A 92 0.69 14.28 16.46
C ASP A 92 1.39 13.57 17.63
N THR A 93 0.88 12.40 18.02
CA THR A 93 1.47 11.55 19.05
C THR A 93 1.49 10.11 18.57
N LEU A 94 2.35 9.28 19.16
CA LEU A 94 2.40 7.85 18.87
C LEU A 94 1.05 7.16 19.12
N ASP A 95 0.34 7.53 20.20
CA ASP A 95 -1.00 7.01 20.50
C ASP A 95 -2.03 7.36 19.42
N ASN A 96 -1.95 8.59 18.88
CA ASN A 96 -2.82 9.02 17.80
C ASN A 96 -2.50 8.27 16.50
N LEU A 97 -1.21 8.07 16.20
CA LEU A 97 -0.78 7.27 15.05
C LEU A 97 -1.29 5.84 15.14
N LYS A 98 -1.13 5.19 16.30
CA LYS A 98 -1.64 3.83 16.55
C LYS A 98 -3.15 3.71 16.35
N LYS A 99 -3.91 4.71 16.81
CA LYS A 99 -5.37 4.78 16.60
C LYS A 99 -5.75 5.10 15.15
N ALA A 100 -4.87 5.74 14.38
CA ALA A 100 -5.12 6.08 12.99
C ALA A 100 -4.91 4.90 12.05
N LEU A 101 -4.07 3.92 12.38
CA LEU A 101 -3.78 2.77 11.50
C LEU A 101 -5.03 1.99 11.04
N PRO A 102 -6.02 1.66 11.90
CA PRO A 102 -7.25 0.98 11.46
C PRO A 102 -8.11 1.83 10.53
N GLU A 103 -8.15 3.16 10.73
CA GLU A 103 -8.89 4.06 9.84
C GLU A 103 -8.17 4.24 8.50
N LEU A 104 -6.83 4.29 8.51
CA LEU A 104 -6.02 4.28 7.30
C LEU A 104 -6.25 2.99 6.49
N GLU A 105 -6.33 1.83 7.14
CA GLU A 105 -6.64 0.59 6.45
C GLU A 105 -8.01 0.67 5.75
N LYS A 106 -9.04 1.18 6.43
CA LYS A 106 -10.36 1.39 5.80
C LYS A 106 -10.30 2.36 4.62
N GLU A 107 -9.54 3.44 4.75
CA GLU A 107 -9.32 4.43 3.67
C GLU A 107 -8.69 3.76 2.44
N VAL A 108 -7.61 3.00 2.64
CA VAL A 108 -6.87 2.32 1.57
C VAL A 108 -7.72 1.24 0.90
N ARG A 109 -8.56 0.53 1.65
CA ARG A 109 -9.41 -0.55 1.11
C ARG A 109 -10.58 -0.07 0.24
N SER A 110 -10.80 1.25 0.12
CA SER A 110 -11.77 1.77 -0.86
C SER A 110 -11.31 1.51 -2.30
N PRO A 111 -12.21 1.22 -3.27
CA PRO A 111 -11.80 0.80 -4.61
C PRO A 111 -10.85 1.77 -5.34
N SER A 112 -11.05 3.08 -5.20
CA SER A 112 -10.20 4.09 -5.84
C SER A 112 -8.82 4.17 -5.20
N ASN A 113 -8.73 4.13 -3.87
CA ASN A 113 -7.46 4.23 -3.17
C ASN A 113 -6.69 2.91 -3.26
N PHE A 114 -7.38 1.78 -3.29
CA PHE A 114 -6.72 0.49 -3.36
C PHE A 114 -5.98 0.31 -4.69
N ALA A 115 -6.53 0.79 -5.81
CA ALA A 115 -5.83 0.74 -7.09
C ALA A 115 -4.53 1.56 -7.07
N ASP A 116 -4.56 2.76 -6.46
CA ASP A 116 -3.39 3.63 -6.30
C ASP A 116 -2.36 3.03 -5.33
N PHE A 117 -2.83 2.53 -4.18
CA PHE A 117 -2.02 1.80 -3.20
C PHE A 117 -1.36 0.55 -3.80
N TYR A 118 -2.10 -0.21 -4.60
CA TYR A 118 -1.59 -1.42 -5.24
C TYR A 118 -0.48 -1.07 -6.25
N ALA A 119 -0.65 -0.02 -7.06
CA ALA A 119 0.42 0.48 -7.92
C ALA A 119 1.63 0.97 -7.11
N TYR A 120 1.38 1.71 -6.02
CA TYR A 120 2.43 2.20 -5.13
C TYR A 120 3.23 1.05 -4.50
N ALA A 121 2.59 -0.02 -4.03
CA ALA A 121 3.26 -1.17 -3.43
C ALA A 121 4.33 -1.77 -4.35
N PHE A 122 4.04 -1.87 -5.65
CA PHE A 122 5.01 -2.30 -6.66
C PHE A 122 6.16 -1.30 -6.77
N THR A 123 5.87 -0.01 -6.97
CA THR A 123 6.90 1.02 -7.11
C THR A 123 7.79 1.10 -5.88
N TYR A 124 7.21 1.00 -4.69
CA TYR A 124 7.91 1.07 -3.41
C TYR A 124 8.85 -0.12 -3.19
N SER A 125 8.55 -1.29 -3.79
CA SER A 125 9.41 -2.48 -3.73
C SER A 125 10.63 -2.44 -4.65
N LEU A 126 10.72 -1.45 -5.54
CA LEU A 126 11.85 -1.34 -6.48
C LEU A 126 13.12 -0.96 -5.72
N THR A 127 14.10 -1.86 -5.72
CA THR A 127 15.40 -1.64 -5.05
C THR A 127 16.34 -0.72 -5.84
N GLU A 128 16.13 -0.59 -7.14
CA GLU A 128 16.88 0.31 -8.03
C GLU A 128 15.92 1.12 -8.91
N GLU A 129 16.19 2.43 -9.06
CA GLU A 129 15.35 3.40 -9.80
C GLU A 129 15.07 3.04 -11.26
N LYS A 130 15.75 2.04 -11.84
CA LYS A 130 15.88 1.90 -13.31
C LYS A 130 15.36 0.63 -13.95
N GLN A 131 14.82 -0.34 -13.20
CA GLN A 131 14.45 -1.60 -13.84
C GLN A 131 12.95 -1.76 -14.11
N GLY A 132 12.05 -1.04 -13.41
CA GLY A 132 10.60 -1.10 -13.69
C GLY A 132 10.00 -2.52 -13.65
N ILE A 133 10.74 -3.45 -13.06
CA ILE A 133 10.49 -4.88 -12.96
C ILE A 133 10.88 -5.34 -11.55
N VAL A 134 10.21 -6.37 -11.07
CA VAL A 134 10.42 -6.98 -9.75
C VAL A 134 10.52 -8.50 -9.95
N ASP A 135 11.40 -9.18 -9.21
CA ASP A 135 11.56 -10.62 -9.30
C ASP A 135 10.31 -11.38 -8.78
N ILE A 136 10.18 -12.66 -9.18
CA ILE A 136 9.03 -13.49 -8.81
C ILE A 136 8.88 -13.68 -7.30
N GLU A 137 9.98 -13.82 -6.56
CA GLU A 137 9.92 -14.07 -5.12
C GLU A 137 9.33 -12.87 -4.39
N THR A 138 9.83 -11.67 -4.70
CA THR A 138 9.32 -10.41 -4.17
C THR A 138 7.86 -10.19 -4.56
N ILE A 139 7.47 -10.47 -5.82
CA ILE A 139 6.07 -10.35 -6.26
C ILE A 139 5.15 -11.29 -5.48
N CYS A 140 5.55 -12.54 -5.24
CA CYS A 140 4.75 -13.46 -4.46
C CYS A 140 4.51 -12.92 -3.04
N GLN A 141 5.55 -12.38 -2.40
CA GLN A 141 5.43 -11.77 -1.07
C GLN A 141 4.51 -10.55 -1.08
N LEU A 142 4.63 -9.68 -2.09
CA LEU A 142 3.76 -8.50 -2.24
C LEU A 142 2.31 -8.90 -2.47
N LEU A 143 2.01 -9.86 -3.35
CA LEU A 143 0.65 -10.37 -3.59
C LEU A 143 0.04 -10.94 -2.32
N ASP A 144 0.82 -11.73 -1.58
CA ASP A 144 0.42 -12.30 -0.31
C ASP A 144 0.10 -11.23 0.73
N MET A 145 0.89 -10.16 0.77
CA MET A 145 0.69 -9.04 1.68
C MET A 145 -0.54 -8.20 1.30
N VAL A 146 -0.68 -7.78 0.03
CA VAL A 146 -1.65 -6.75 -0.36
C VAL A 146 -3.01 -7.30 -0.84
N MET A 147 -3.03 -8.47 -1.49
CA MET A 147 -4.22 -8.99 -2.17
C MET A 147 -4.84 -10.22 -1.50
N ARG A 148 -4.05 -11.05 -0.81
CA ARG A 148 -4.49 -12.37 -0.30
C ARG A 148 -5.72 -12.32 0.61
N SER A 149 -5.86 -11.28 1.43
CA SER A 149 -7.04 -11.14 2.31
C SER A 149 -8.35 -11.00 1.54
N THR A 150 -8.30 -10.45 0.32
CA THR A 150 -9.47 -10.12 -0.49
C THR A 150 -9.68 -11.12 -1.62
N PHE A 151 -8.60 -11.55 -2.28
CA PHE A 151 -8.62 -12.42 -3.47
C PHE A 151 -7.83 -13.71 -3.22
N ARG A 152 -8.01 -14.32 -2.04
CA ARG A 152 -7.25 -15.49 -1.59
C ARG A 152 -7.10 -16.58 -2.66
N PRO A 153 -8.18 -17.11 -3.28
CA PRO A 153 -8.03 -18.22 -4.21
C PRO A 153 -7.31 -17.80 -5.50
N GLN A 154 -7.53 -16.58 -6.02
CA GLN A 154 -6.79 -16.06 -7.17
C GLN A 154 -5.29 -15.92 -6.85
N VAL A 155 -4.96 -15.33 -5.69
CA VAL A 155 -3.58 -15.13 -5.26
C VAL A 155 -2.87 -16.46 -5.04
N ASP A 156 -3.50 -17.41 -4.35
CA ASP A 156 -2.92 -18.72 -4.09
C ASP A 156 -2.59 -19.46 -5.40
N TYR A 157 -3.49 -19.45 -6.39
CA TYR A 157 -3.24 -20.06 -7.69
C TYR A 157 -2.18 -19.32 -8.51
N PHE A 158 -2.21 -17.99 -8.51
CA PHE A 158 -1.25 -17.21 -9.28
C PHE A 158 0.17 -17.32 -8.72
N VAL A 159 0.32 -17.29 -7.39
CA VAL A 159 1.61 -17.54 -6.71
C VAL A 159 2.12 -18.96 -7.00
N GLU A 160 1.23 -19.96 -7.02
CA GLU A 160 1.62 -21.32 -7.41
C GLU A 160 2.13 -21.35 -8.86
N PHE A 161 1.37 -20.78 -9.79
CA PHE A 161 1.74 -20.68 -11.20
C PHE A 161 3.09 -19.98 -11.39
N LEU A 162 3.30 -18.81 -10.77
CA LEU A 162 4.53 -18.04 -10.89
C LEU A 162 5.76 -18.82 -10.41
N LYS A 163 5.61 -19.69 -9.40
CA LYS A 163 6.69 -20.50 -8.83
C LYS A 163 7.09 -21.72 -9.68
N ILE A 164 6.19 -22.23 -10.51
CA ILE A 164 6.44 -23.44 -11.32
C ILE A 164 6.83 -23.13 -12.77
N GLN A 165 6.39 -21.98 -13.29
CA GLN A 165 6.67 -21.57 -14.67
C GLN A 165 8.13 -21.11 -14.82
N ASP A 166 8.69 -21.29 -16.02
CA ASP A 166 10.08 -20.92 -16.33
C ASP A 166 10.24 -19.73 -17.29
N ASP A 167 9.16 -19.34 -17.95
CA ASP A 167 9.15 -18.31 -19.00
C ASP A 167 9.39 -16.89 -18.47
N TYR A 168 9.00 -16.63 -17.23
CA TYR A 168 9.04 -15.33 -16.57
C TYR A 168 9.93 -15.39 -15.34
N LYS A 169 10.92 -14.50 -15.27
CA LYS A 169 11.78 -14.32 -14.09
C LYS A 169 11.51 -13.03 -13.34
N VAL A 170 10.74 -12.13 -13.95
CA VAL A 170 10.39 -10.81 -13.43
C VAL A 170 8.99 -10.41 -13.88
N ILE A 171 8.38 -9.49 -13.14
CA ILE A 171 7.07 -8.90 -13.40
C ILE A 171 7.21 -7.39 -13.52
N ASN A 172 6.58 -6.79 -14.53
CA ASN A 172 6.52 -5.35 -14.70
C ASN A 172 5.20 -4.75 -14.15
N MET A 173 5.12 -3.41 -14.11
CA MET A 173 3.93 -2.70 -13.62
C MET A 173 2.64 -3.06 -14.38
N ASP A 174 2.72 -3.25 -15.70
CA ASP A 174 1.55 -3.59 -16.52
C ASP A 174 0.98 -4.97 -16.16
N GLN A 175 1.85 -5.97 -16.00
CA GLN A 175 1.47 -7.32 -15.55
C GLN A 175 0.91 -7.30 -14.13
N TRP A 176 1.54 -6.55 -13.23
CA TRP A 176 1.09 -6.35 -11.86
C TRP A 176 -0.33 -5.78 -11.82
N MET A 177 -0.56 -4.64 -12.49
CA MET A 177 -1.87 -3.98 -12.56
C MET A 177 -2.91 -4.82 -13.30
N SER A 178 -2.51 -5.56 -14.33
CA SER A 178 -3.39 -6.48 -15.03
C SER A 178 -3.87 -7.62 -14.12
N PHE A 179 -3.05 -8.11 -13.18
CA PHE A 179 -3.52 -9.11 -12.22
C PHE A 179 -4.57 -8.55 -11.25
N TYR A 180 -4.43 -7.30 -10.82
CA TYR A 180 -5.49 -6.63 -10.05
C TYR A 180 -6.77 -6.48 -10.87
N ARG A 181 -6.67 -6.05 -12.14
CA ARG A 181 -7.82 -5.99 -13.06
C ARG A 181 -8.49 -7.36 -13.21
N PHE A 182 -7.70 -8.41 -13.43
CA PHE A 182 -8.15 -9.79 -13.52
C PHE A 182 -8.98 -10.21 -12.30
N CYS A 183 -8.50 -9.91 -11.09
CA CYS A 183 -9.20 -10.24 -9.84
C CYS A 183 -10.55 -9.54 -9.68
N ASN A 184 -10.71 -8.34 -10.24
CA ASN A 184 -11.94 -7.55 -10.13
C ASN A 184 -12.94 -7.83 -11.26
N GLU A 185 -12.46 -8.16 -12.46
CA GLU A 185 -13.33 -8.30 -13.65
C GLU A 185 -13.80 -9.74 -13.89
N LEU A 186 -13.04 -10.74 -13.42
CA LEU A 186 -13.31 -12.14 -13.76
C LEU A 186 -13.82 -12.93 -12.57
N SER A 187 -14.82 -13.77 -12.82
CA SER A 187 -15.24 -14.75 -11.83
C SER A 187 -14.12 -15.80 -11.63
N PHE A 188 -13.91 -16.22 -10.39
CA PHE A 188 -12.94 -17.28 -10.07
C PHE A 188 -13.65 -18.39 -9.28
N PRO A 189 -13.46 -19.68 -9.65
CA PRO A 189 -12.42 -20.20 -10.54
C PRO A 189 -12.86 -20.45 -12.00
N GLU A 190 -14.10 -20.16 -12.39
CA GLU A 190 -14.60 -20.56 -13.72
C GLU A 190 -14.19 -19.62 -14.86
N MET A 191 -14.01 -18.32 -14.57
CA MET A 191 -13.48 -17.33 -15.52
C MET A 191 -14.24 -17.34 -16.85
N THR A 192 -15.57 -17.46 -16.79
CA THR A 192 -16.44 -17.51 -17.98
C THR A 192 -16.39 -16.23 -18.81
N GLU A 193 -16.01 -15.11 -18.18
CA GLU A 193 -15.86 -13.80 -18.78
C GLU A 193 -14.51 -13.62 -19.49
N TYR A 194 -13.57 -14.53 -19.29
CA TYR A 194 -12.22 -14.40 -19.83
C TYR A 194 -12.21 -14.54 -21.36
N ASN A 195 -11.70 -13.51 -22.02
CA ASN A 195 -11.48 -13.48 -23.47
C ASN A 195 -9.99 -13.21 -23.78
N PRO A 196 -9.27 -14.15 -24.44
CA PRO A 196 -7.86 -13.98 -24.79
C PRO A 196 -7.62 -12.92 -25.88
N GLU A 197 -8.65 -12.47 -26.59
CA GLU A 197 -8.56 -11.38 -27.58
C GLU A 197 -8.52 -9.99 -26.93
N LEU A 198 -8.82 -9.89 -25.63
CA LEU A 198 -8.65 -8.65 -24.87
C LEU A 198 -7.16 -8.39 -24.60
N ALA A 199 -6.81 -7.14 -24.31
CA ALA A 199 -5.44 -6.71 -24.00
C ALA A 199 -4.97 -7.19 -22.61
N TRP A 200 -4.96 -8.50 -22.38
CA TRP A 200 -4.32 -9.15 -21.25
C TRP A 200 -2.84 -9.42 -21.58
N PRO A 201 -1.92 -9.23 -20.63
CA PRO A 201 -0.54 -9.67 -20.79
C PRO A 201 -0.47 -11.18 -21.02
N LEU A 202 0.48 -11.62 -21.86
CA LEU A 202 0.68 -13.05 -22.16
C LEU A 202 0.82 -13.91 -20.89
N LEU A 203 1.43 -13.35 -19.84
CA LEU A 203 1.53 -13.99 -18.52
C LEU A 203 0.16 -14.45 -17.98
N LEU A 204 -0.87 -13.61 -18.09
CA LEU A 204 -2.21 -13.95 -17.61
C LEU A 204 -2.92 -14.93 -18.54
N ASN A 205 -2.62 -14.89 -19.85
CA ASN A 205 -3.13 -15.88 -20.79
C ASN A 205 -2.60 -17.27 -20.44
N ASN A 206 -1.28 -17.40 -20.25
CA ASN A 206 -0.63 -18.65 -19.83
C ASN A 206 -1.14 -19.12 -18.46
N PHE A 207 -1.40 -18.19 -17.54
CA PHE A 207 -1.99 -18.52 -16.24
C PHE A 207 -3.40 -19.14 -16.36
N VAL A 208 -4.25 -18.59 -17.22
CA VAL A 208 -5.61 -19.13 -17.45
C VAL A 208 -5.54 -20.51 -18.11
N GLU A 209 -4.65 -20.69 -19.08
CA GLU A 209 -4.42 -22.00 -19.71
C GLU A 209 -3.98 -23.03 -18.67
N TRP A 210 -3.01 -22.68 -17.82
CA TRP A 210 -2.55 -23.55 -16.74
C TRP A 210 -3.66 -23.94 -15.75
N ILE A 211 -4.54 -23.01 -15.37
CA ILE A 211 -5.70 -23.32 -14.51
C ILE A 211 -6.63 -24.34 -15.20
N ARG A 212 -6.90 -24.15 -16.49
CA ARG A 212 -7.78 -25.04 -17.27
C ARG A 212 -7.20 -26.44 -17.38
N GLU A 213 -5.90 -26.56 -17.61
CA GLU A 213 -5.20 -27.85 -17.63
C GLU A 213 -5.23 -28.56 -16.28
N LYS A 214 -5.04 -27.82 -15.18
CA LYS A 214 -5.07 -28.39 -13.82
C LYS A 214 -6.45 -28.88 -13.38
N LYS A 215 -7.52 -28.37 -14.02
CA LYS A 215 -8.92 -28.76 -13.77
C LYS A 215 -9.40 -29.92 -14.67
N ALA A 216 -8.69 -30.21 -15.75
CA ALA A 216 -9.01 -31.28 -16.70
C ALA A 216 -8.59 -32.66 -16.16
#